data_AF-A0A193QDZ8-F1
#
_entry.id   AF-A0A193QDZ8-F1
#
_cell.length_a   1.000
_cell.length_b   1.000
_cell.length_c   1.000
_cell.angle_alpha   90.00
_cell.angle_beta   90.00
_cell.angle_gamma   90.00
#
_symmetry.space_group_name_H-M   'P 1'
#
loop_
_entity.id
_entity.type
_entity.pdbx_description
1 polymer ?
#
loop_
_entity_poly.entity_id
_entity_poly.type
_entity_poly.pdbx_seq_one_letter_code
_entity_poly.pdbx_strand_id
1 'polypeptide(L)'
;MFPMAFIYVLYCAFDFDQNVKDNSGWLSIASMGVLIAVILAIVNKRYLEYDLSFKNNRMKLLRRVQIYLVIPLSIALLVHLQLIPLEIVFSNIATSDKSVNFKVIAELAFMSYFIFLLTMLPGVIYLKMNPQHKFSKRISYSFIASLMLLLIISTQITVLPVIFTHSVIKLSGISDFKIHSYIIKTSEYPEEFFSNAAWDKKNIKPGDYYSVQAVSMFTTNQFILLCPKDIIKFYRESWKFELLNVDFDINTRKKLQEEAAYCVPISAISVKRWDMPLQGSKPSS
;
A
#
# COMPACT_ATOMS: atom_id res chain seq x y z
N MET A 1 13.35 -25.36 4.21
CA MET A 1 13.07 -25.79 2.82
C MET A 1 11.64 -25.45 2.36
N PHE A 2 10.60 -25.63 3.18
CA PHE A 2 9.21 -25.35 2.81
C PHE A 2 8.91 -23.91 2.31
N PRO A 3 9.47 -22.83 2.91
CA PRO A 3 9.20 -21.46 2.47
C PRO A 3 9.82 -21.14 1.11
N MET A 4 11.06 -21.59 0.89
CA MET A 4 11.78 -21.38 -0.38
C MET A 4 11.14 -22.13 -1.53
N ALA A 5 10.70 -23.38 -1.30
CA ALA A 5 9.96 -24.14 -2.30
C ALA A 5 8.57 -23.51 -2.56
N PHE A 6 7.89 -22.99 -1.53
CA PHE A 6 6.58 -22.35 -1.69
C PHE A 6 6.67 -21.00 -2.41
N ILE A 7 7.66 -20.16 -2.09
CA ILE A 7 7.91 -18.88 -2.77
C ILE A 7 8.38 -19.11 -4.21
N TYR A 8 9.26 -20.09 -4.44
CA TYR A 8 9.71 -20.45 -5.78
C TYR A 8 8.59 -21.08 -6.62
N VAL A 9 7.75 -21.95 -6.04
CA VAL A 9 6.58 -22.52 -6.73
C VAL A 9 5.51 -21.46 -6.96
N LEU A 10 5.28 -20.51 -6.04
CA LEU A 10 4.37 -19.39 -6.29
C LEU A 10 4.89 -18.47 -7.40
N TYR A 11 6.20 -18.22 -7.44
CA TYR A 11 6.82 -17.39 -8.46
C TYR A 11 6.88 -18.09 -9.83
N CYS A 12 7.06 -19.42 -9.87
CA CYS A 12 7.11 -20.20 -11.12
C CYS A 12 5.74 -20.68 -11.61
N ALA A 13 4.75 -20.86 -10.74
CA ALA A 13 3.40 -21.33 -11.11
C ALA A 13 2.45 -20.18 -11.46
N PHE A 14 2.70 -18.97 -10.97
CA PHE A 14 1.95 -17.78 -11.36
C PHE A 14 2.79 -16.95 -12.33
N ASP A 15 2.47 -17.07 -13.62
CA ASP A 15 2.94 -16.14 -14.65
C ASP A 15 2.54 -14.72 -14.24
N PHE A 16 3.54 -13.95 -13.81
CA PHE A 16 3.43 -12.90 -12.79
C PHE A 16 3.23 -11.53 -13.46
N ASP A 17 2.09 -11.27 -14.10
CA ASP A 17 1.95 -9.95 -14.76
C ASP A 17 0.61 -9.22 -14.59
N GLN A 18 -0.53 -9.89 -14.42
CA GLN A 18 -1.81 -9.16 -14.26
C GLN A 18 -2.89 -9.85 -13.42
N ASN A 19 -3.10 -11.16 -13.61
CA ASN A 19 -4.25 -11.86 -13.02
C ASN A 19 -4.19 -11.99 -11.48
N VAL A 20 -2.99 -12.04 -10.90
CA VAL A 20 -2.78 -12.06 -9.43
C VAL A 20 -3.00 -10.68 -8.83
N LYS A 21 -2.65 -9.60 -9.54
CA LYS A 21 -2.80 -8.23 -9.05
C LYS A 21 -4.27 -7.86 -8.88
N ASP A 22 -5.14 -8.37 -9.76
CA ASP A 22 -6.58 -8.15 -9.69
C ASP A 22 -7.28 -9.04 -8.64
N ASN A 23 -6.69 -10.21 -8.31
CA ASN A 23 -7.28 -11.19 -7.38
C ASN A 23 -6.53 -11.35 -6.04
N SER A 24 -5.54 -10.50 -5.74
CA SER A 24 -4.68 -10.68 -4.55
C SER A 24 -5.46 -10.61 -3.24
N GLY A 25 -6.51 -9.77 -3.18
CA GLY A 25 -7.41 -9.69 -2.02
C GLY A 25 -8.17 -10.99 -1.74
N TRP A 26 -8.66 -11.66 -2.78
CA TRP A 26 -9.37 -12.94 -2.65
C TRP A 26 -8.42 -14.08 -2.23
N LEU A 27 -7.20 -14.08 -2.75
CA LEU A 27 -6.15 -15.04 -2.37
C LEU A 27 -5.73 -14.86 -0.91
N SER A 28 -5.62 -13.61 -0.45
CA SER A 28 -5.34 -13.26 0.96
C SER A 28 -6.44 -13.80 1.89
N ILE A 29 -7.72 -13.54 1.57
CA ILE A 29 -8.87 -14.04 2.34
C ILE A 29 -8.89 -15.58 2.38
N ALA A 30 -8.65 -16.24 1.24
CA ALA A 30 -8.58 -17.70 1.17
C ALA A 30 -7.45 -18.25 2.06
N SER A 31 -6.27 -17.64 2.02
CA SER A 31 -5.12 -18.04 2.85
C SER A 31 -5.40 -17.86 4.35
N MET A 32 -6.12 -16.81 4.73
CA MET A 32 -6.59 -16.58 6.10
C MET A 32 -7.52 -17.69 6.58
N GLY A 33 -8.45 -18.12 5.72
CA GLY A 33 -9.35 -19.23 5.98
C GLY A 33 -8.61 -20.56 6.21
N VAL A 34 -7.61 -20.86 5.38
CA VAL A 34 -6.80 -22.09 5.52
C VAL A 34 -5.98 -22.06 6.81
N LEU A 35 -5.34 -20.93 7.14
CA LEU A 35 -4.59 -20.77 8.40
C LEU A 35 -5.48 -20.98 9.63
N ILE A 36 -6.68 -20.42 9.63
CA ILE A 36 -7.66 -20.62 10.70
C ILE A 36 -8.03 -22.11 10.80
N ALA A 37 -8.32 -22.78 9.69
CA ALA A 37 -8.66 -24.20 9.67
C ALA A 37 -7.51 -25.09 10.20
N VAL A 38 -6.26 -24.79 9.85
CA VAL A 38 -5.08 -25.51 10.35
C VAL A 38 -4.88 -25.29 11.86
N ILE A 39 -5.03 -24.05 12.34
CA ILE A 39 -4.94 -23.76 13.78
C ILE A 39 -6.06 -24.50 14.54
N LEU A 40 -7.27 -24.50 14.01
CA LEU A 40 -8.41 -25.23 14.58
C LEU A 40 -8.16 -26.75 14.64
N ALA A 41 -7.51 -27.32 13.63
CA ALA A 41 -7.17 -28.73 13.58
C ALA A 41 -6.06 -29.11 14.60
N ILE A 42 -5.12 -28.20 14.85
CA ILE A 42 -4.01 -28.40 15.81
C ILE A 42 -4.48 -28.27 17.26
N VAL A 43 -5.49 -27.44 17.54
CA VAL A 43 -6.05 -27.28 18.90
C VAL A 43 -6.73 -28.58 19.33
N ASN A 44 -6.01 -29.37 20.12
CA ASN A 44 -6.42 -30.70 20.55
C ASN A 44 -7.72 -30.67 21.36
N LYS A 45 -8.79 -31.26 20.79
CA LYS A 45 -10.12 -31.38 21.38
C LYS A 45 -10.12 -32.01 22.79
N ARG A 46 -9.16 -32.90 23.08
CA ARG A 46 -9.03 -33.58 24.38
C ARG A 46 -8.55 -32.66 25.51
N TYR A 47 -7.64 -31.73 25.23
CA TYR A 47 -7.15 -30.76 26.22
C TYR A 47 -8.26 -29.77 26.61
N LEU A 48 -9.15 -29.48 25.65
CA LEU A 48 -10.29 -28.60 25.82
C LEU A 48 -11.39 -29.23 26.68
N GLU A 49 -11.72 -30.50 26.46
CA GLU A 49 -12.74 -31.22 27.24
C GLU A 49 -12.34 -31.33 28.72
N TYR A 50 -11.04 -31.51 28.99
CA TYR A 50 -10.48 -31.52 30.34
C TYR A 50 -10.57 -30.15 31.05
N ASP A 51 -10.26 -29.05 30.35
CA ASP A 51 -10.26 -27.69 30.91
C ASP A 51 -11.67 -27.04 30.98
N LEU A 52 -12.66 -27.65 30.31
CA LEU A 52 -14.07 -27.24 30.34
C LEU A 52 -14.91 -28.02 31.37
N SER A 53 -14.51 -29.21 31.80
CA SER A 53 -15.31 -30.09 32.68
C SER A 53 -15.72 -29.39 34.00
N PHE A 54 -14.86 -28.54 34.54
CA PHE A 54 -15.03 -27.87 35.85
C PHE A 54 -15.74 -26.49 35.81
N LYS A 55 -16.31 -26.06 34.68
CA LYS A 55 -16.83 -24.68 34.52
C LYS A 55 -18.34 -24.59 34.25
N ASN A 56 -18.97 -23.51 34.73
CA ASN A 56 -20.39 -23.19 34.49
C ASN A 56 -20.70 -23.00 32.98
N ASN A 57 -21.93 -23.27 32.52
CA ASN A 57 -22.32 -23.27 31.10
C ASN A 57 -22.02 -21.95 30.37
N ARG A 58 -22.25 -20.80 31.00
CA ARG A 58 -21.91 -19.49 30.42
C ARG A 58 -20.39 -19.32 30.22
N MET A 59 -19.59 -19.80 31.18
CA MET A 59 -18.12 -19.77 31.06
C MET A 59 -17.59 -20.79 30.05
N LYS A 60 -18.25 -21.96 29.92
CA LYS A 60 -17.93 -22.96 28.89
C LYS A 60 -18.10 -22.38 27.48
N LEU A 61 -19.21 -21.68 27.24
CA LEU A 61 -19.47 -21.02 25.94
C LEU A 61 -18.44 -19.93 25.64
N LEU A 62 -18.18 -19.04 26.61
CA LEU A 62 -17.23 -17.94 26.45
C LEU A 62 -15.81 -18.44 26.15
N ARG A 63 -15.40 -19.55 26.78
CA ARG A 63 -14.11 -20.18 26.55
C ARG A 63 -14.03 -20.93 25.22
N ARG A 64 -15.13 -21.53 24.74
CA ARG A 64 -15.22 -22.09 23.38
C ARG A 64 -15.06 -21.00 22.33
N VAL A 65 -15.76 -19.87 22.46
CA VAL A 65 -15.62 -18.72 21.55
C VAL A 65 -14.17 -18.21 21.57
N GLN A 66 -13.58 -18.09 22.75
CA GLN A 66 -12.19 -17.64 22.86
C GLN A 66 -11.20 -18.57 22.13
N ILE A 67 -11.37 -19.88 22.26
CA ILE A 67 -10.42 -20.87 21.71
C ILE A 67 -10.65 -21.17 20.23
N TYR A 68 -11.90 -21.25 19.80
CA TYR A 68 -12.23 -21.58 18.41
C TYR A 68 -12.36 -20.36 17.49
N LEU A 69 -12.56 -19.16 18.03
CA LEU A 69 -12.76 -17.97 17.21
C LEU A 69 -11.73 -16.90 17.50
N VAL A 70 -11.59 -16.47 18.77
CA VAL A 70 -10.73 -15.32 19.08
C VAL A 70 -9.25 -15.63 18.89
N ILE A 71 -8.77 -16.80 19.37
CA ILE A 71 -7.36 -17.21 19.23
C ILE A 71 -6.95 -17.36 17.75
N PRO A 72 -7.65 -18.17 16.93
CA PRO A 72 -7.29 -18.35 15.54
C PRO A 72 -7.37 -17.04 14.74
N LEU A 73 -8.41 -16.24 14.97
CA LEU A 73 -8.56 -14.94 14.31
C LEU A 73 -7.43 -13.97 14.68
N SER A 74 -7.03 -13.93 15.95
CA SER A 74 -5.94 -13.05 16.41
C SER A 74 -4.60 -13.46 15.81
N ILE A 75 -4.31 -14.77 15.75
CA ILE A 75 -3.08 -15.28 15.14
C ILE A 75 -3.09 -15.03 13.63
N ALA A 76 -4.21 -15.32 12.96
CA ALA A 76 -4.36 -15.06 11.53
C ALA A 76 -4.16 -13.57 11.21
N LEU A 77 -4.76 -12.67 11.99
CA LEU A 77 -4.60 -11.23 11.84
C LEU A 77 -3.14 -10.79 12.03
N LEU A 78 -2.44 -11.32 13.04
CA LEU A 78 -1.03 -11.02 13.28
C LEU A 78 -0.14 -11.44 12.10
N VAL A 79 -0.38 -12.63 11.53
CA VAL A 79 0.35 -13.12 10.36
C VAL A 79 0.08 -12.24 9.13
N HIS A 80 -1.18 -11.88 8.87
CA HIS A 80 -1.54 -11.05 7.72
C HIS A 80 -0.99 -9.64 7.83
N LEU A 81 -0.99 -9.05 9.03
CA LEU A 81 -0.43 -7.72 9.28
C LEU A 81 1.05 -7.64 8.86
N GLN A 82 1.79 -8.75 8.95
CA GLN A 82 3.20 -8.82 8.61
C GLN A 82 3.47 -9.23 7.15
N LEU A 83 2.50 -9.86 6.48
CA LEU A 83 2.59 -10.22 5.07
C LEU A 83 2.25 -9.05 4.14
N ILE A 84 1.39 -8.11 4.55
CA ILE A 84 1.01 -6.93 3.76
C ILE A 84 2.25 -6.13 3.28
N PRO A 85 3.23 -5.78 4.13
CA PRO A 85 4.44 -5.11 3.66
C PRO A 85 5.19 -5.90 2.60
N LEU A 86 5.24 -7.23 2.73
CA LEU A 86 5.95 -8.10 1.79
C LEU A 86 5.27 -8.10 0.42
N GLU A 87 3.94 -8.15 0.37
CA GLU A 87 3.17 -8.04 -0.87
C GLU A 87 3.41 -6.69 -1.55
N ILE A 88 3.38 -5.59 -0.78
CA ILE A 88 3.66 -4.25 -1.28
C ILE A 88 5.07 -4.16 -1.87
N VAL A 89 6.05 -4.73 -1.18
CA VAL A 89 7.45 -4.80 -1.64
C VAL A 89 7.51 -5.54 -2.96
N PHE A 90 7.01 -6.76 -3.04
CA PHE A 90 7.06 -7.56 -4.26
C PHE A 90 6.35 -6.90 -5.45
N SER A 91 5.20 -6.27 -5.23
CA SER A 91 4.45 -5.60 -6.31
C SER A 91 5.15 -4.36 -6.87
N ASN A 92 6.16 -3.81 -6.19
CA ASN A 92 6.81 -2.56 -6.58
C ASN A 92 8.31 -2.71 -6.87
N ILE A 93 8.85 -3.93 -6.87
CA ILE A 93 10.23 -4.16 -7.33
C ILE A 93 10.32 -3.82 -8.81
N ALA A 94 11.31 -3.02 -9.18
CA ALA A 94 11.63 -2.76 -10.58
C ALA A 94 12.22 -4.04 -11.20
N THR A 95 11.39 -4.84 -11.86
CA THR A 95 11.89 -5.91 -12.74
C THR A 95 12.50 -5.25 -13.97
N SER A 96 13.82 -5.14 -14.00
CA SER A 96 14.53 -4.74 -15.21
C SER A 96 14.19 -5.76 -16.30
N ASP A 97 13.59 -5.31 -17.41
CA ASP A 97 13.23 -6.09 -18.60
C ASP A 97 14.42 -6.85 -19.25
N LYS A 98 15.63 -6.69 -18.71
CA LYS A 98 16.82 -7.41 -19.15
C LYS A 98 17.08 -8.59 -18.22
N SER A 99 16.52 -9.75 -18.58
CA SER A 99 16.84 -11.10 -18.09
C SER A 99 16.91 -11.24 -16.57
N VAL A 100 16.00 -12.00 -15.96
CA VAL A 100 15.97 -12.28 -14.52
C VAL A 100 17.36 -12.65 -14.01
N ASN A 101 18.04 -11.68 -13.40
CA ASN A 101 19.42 -11.83 -12.99
C ASN A 101 19.43 -12.62 -11.68
N PHE A 102 20.27 -13.65 -11.58
CA PHE A 102 20.40 -14.47 -10.37
C PHE A 102 20.58 -13.62 -9.11
N LYS A 103 21.24 -12.46 -9.23
CA LYS A 103 21.39 -11.47 -8.17
C LYS A 103 20.05 -11.00 -7.58
N VAL A 104 19.09 -10.63 -8.44
CA VAL A 104 17.77 -10.13 -8.02
C VAL A 104 16.98 -11.24 -7.32
N ILE A 105 17.04 -12.47 -7.84
CA ILE A 105 16.38 -13.63 -7.21
C ILE A 105 17.01 -13.92 -5.84
N ALA A 106 18.34 -13.87 -5.72
CA ALA A 106 19.04 -14.11 -4.47
C ALA A 106 18.71 -13.05 -3.40
N GLU A 107 18.66 -11.78 -3.79
CA GLU A 107 18.28 -10.67 -2.90
C GLU A 107 16.82 -10.80 -2.43
N LEU A 108 15.92 -11.14 -3.36
CA LEU A 108 14.51 -11.40 -3.06
C LEU A 108 14.34 -12.54 -2.05
N ALA A 109 15.04 -13.65 -2.30
CA ALA A 109 15.02 -14.83 -1.43
C ALA A 109 15.57 -14.49 -0.04
N PHE A 110 16.69 -13.78 0.03
CA PHE A 110 17.28 -13.34 1.30
C PHE A 110 16.32 -12.46 2.11
N MET A 111 15.71 -11.46 1.47
CA MET A 111 14.75 -10.57 2.12
C MET A 111 13.50 -11.31 2.58
N SER A 112 12.96 -12.20 1.76
CA SER A 112 11.79 -13.01 2.12
C SER A 112 12.07 -13.91 3.33
N TYR A 113 13.27 -14.51 3.40
CA TYR A 113 13.68 -15.33 4.53
C TYR A 113 13.90 -14.50 5.80
N PHE A 114 14.54 -13.33 5.67
CA PHE A 114 14.73 -12.41 6.77
C PHE A 114 13.40 -11.93 7.35
N ILE A 115 12.46 -11.51 6.48
CA ILE A 115 11.11 -11.13 6.88
C ILE A 115 10.38 -12.30 7.53
N PHE A 116 10.46 -13.52 6.97
CA PHE A 116 9.87 -14.71 7.57
C PHE A 116 10.39 -14.97 9.01
N LEU A 117 11.69 -14.89 9.24
CA LEU A 117 12.25 -15.03 10.58
C LEU A 117 11.73 -13.93 11.53
N LEU A 118 11.64 -12.71 11.04
CA LEU A 118 11.11 -11.59 11.81
C LEU A 118 9.61 -11.77 12.13
N THR A 119 8.80 -12.28 11.19
CA THR A 119 7.37 -12.53 11.40
C THR A 119 7.09 -13.56 12.50
N MET A 120 8.02 -14.48 12.72
CA MET A 120 7.90 -15.49 13.78
C MET A 120 8.10 -14.91 15.19
N LEU A 121 8.75 -13.75 15.35
CA LEU A 121 9.07 -13.16 16.66
C LEU A 121 7.82 -12.91 17.53
N PRO A 122 6.74 -12.25 17.05
CA PRO A 122 5.53 -12.09 17.83
C PRO A 122 4.84 -13.39 18.21
N GLY A 123 4.90 -14.41 17.34
CA GLY A 123 4.39 -15.75 17.64
C GLY A 123 5.18 -16.42 18.77
N VAL A 124 6.51 -16.31 18.74
CA VAL A 124 7.38 -16.83 19.82
C VAL A 124 7.14 -16.07 21.13
N ILE A 125 6.98 -14.75 21.09
CA ILE A 125 6.64 -13.94 22.27
C ILE A 125 5.31 -14.41 22.87
N TYR A 126 4.29 -14.61 22.04
CA TYR A 126 2.98 -15.11 22.47
C TYR A 126 3.08 -16.47 23.19
N LEU A 127 3.87 -17.40 22.63
CA LEU A 127 4.04 -18.76 23.15
C LEU A 127 4.89 -18.82 24.42
N LYS A 128 5.96 -18.01 24.51
CA LYS A 128 6.84 -17.96 25.69
C LYS A 128 6.27 -17.14 26.86
N MET A 129 5.25 -16.33 26.62
CA MET A 129 4.62 -15.51 27.66
C MET A 129 3.95 -16.40 28.73
N ASN A 130 4.21 -16.08 30.02
CA ASN A 130 3.70 -16.86 31.14
C ASN A 130 2.18 -17.11 31.00
N PRO A 131 1.72 -18.38 31.05
CA PRO A 131 0.30 -18.73 30.89
C PRO A 131 -0.60 -18.13 31.98
N GLN A 132 -0.03 -17.68 33.11
CA GLN A 132 -0.76 -16.98 34.17
C GLN A 132 -1.22 -15.56 33.78
N HIS A 133 -0.62 -14.95 32.74
CA HIS A 133 -1.10 -13.67 32.25
C HIS A 133 -2.45 -13.82 31.52
N LYS A 134 -3.35 -12.87 31.77
CA LYS A 134 -4.62 -12.76 31.03
C LYS A 134 -4.35 -12.78 29.53
N PHE A 135 -5.17 -13.54 28.80
CA PHE A 135 -5.10 -13.68 27.34
C PHE A 135 -4.99 -12.35 26.59
N SER A 136 -5.78 -11.35 26.99
CA SER A 136 -5.74 -10.00 26.42
C SER A 136 -4.36 -9.33 26.54
N LYS A 137 -3.66 -9.50 27.67
CA LYS A 137 -2.29 -8.99 27.84
C LYS A 137 -1.32 -9.71 26.90
N ARG A 138 -1.40 -11.05 26.81
CA ARG A 138 -0.52 -11.85 25.94
C ARG A 138 -0.67 -11.48 24.46
N ILE A 139 -1.91 -11.29 23.99
CA ILE A 139 -2.16 -10.79 22.63
C ILE A 139 -1.63 -9.37 22.47
N SER A 140 -1.91 -8.47 23.41
CA SER A 140 -1.51 -7.07 23.29
C SER A 140 0.01 -6.93 23.15
N TYR A 141 0.81 -7.65 23.95
CA TYR A 141 2.26 -7.62 23.81
C TYR A 141 2.75 -8.15 22.46
N SER A 142 2.13 -9.23 21.96
CA SER A 142 2.48 -9.80 20.66
C SER A 142 2.09 -8.84 19.53
N PHE A 143 0.95 -8.16 19.64
CA PHE A 143 0.52 -7.13 18.70
C PHE A 143 1.44 -5.91 18.71
N ILE A 144 1.82 -5.41 19.89
CA ILE A 144 2.78 -4.31 20.04
C ILE A 144 4.13 -4.70 19.43
N ALA A 145 4.63 -5.92 19.71
CA ALA A 145 5.87 -6.41 19.12
C ALA A 145 5.78 -6.48 17.58
N SER A 146 4.65 -6.93 17.05
CA SER A 146 4.40 -6.93 15.60
C SER A 146 4.39 -5.52 15.02
N LEU A 147 3.76 -4.56 15.68
CA LEU A 147 3.70 -3.16 15.22
C LEU A 147 5.09 -2.52 15.22
N MET A 148 5.86 -2.72 16.29
CA MET A 148 7.23 -2.21 16.38
C MET A 148 8.13 -2.79 15.29
N LEU A 149 7.98 -4.09 15.00
CA LEU A 149 8.71 -4.73 13.93
C LEU A 149 8.35 -4.15 12.56
N LEU A 150 7.07 -3.89 12.30
CA LEU A 150 6.61 -3.26 11.07
C LEU A 150 7.18 -1.85 10.90
N LEU A 151 7.25 -1.07 11.98
CA LEU A 151 7.88 0.24 11.95
C LEU A 151 9.36 0.14 11.57
N ILE A 152 10.10 -0.82 12.14
CA ILE A 152 11.51 -1.05 11.80
C ILE A 152 11.67 -1.46 10.34
N ILE A 153 10.82 -2.37 9.82
CA ILE A 153 10.88 -2.78 8.40
C ILE A 153 10.55 -1.58 7.50
N SER A 154 9.59 -0.74 7.89
CA SER A 154 9.18 0.46 7.16
C SER A 154 10.30 1.51 7.06
N THR A 155 11.17 1.63 8.06
CA THR A 155 12.31 2.57 7.98
C THR A 155 13.40 2.09 7.01
N GLN A 156 13.58 0.78 6.87
CA GLN A 156 14.59 0.21 5.98
C GLN A 156 14.10 0.15 4.53
N ILE A 157 12.81 -0.13 4.33
CA ILE A 157 12.22 -0.28 3.00
C ILE A 157 11.47 1.00 2.65
N THR A 158 12.14 1.88 1.92
CA THR A 158 11.67 3.25 1.67
C THR A 158 10.34 3.36 0.91
N VAL A 159 9.91 2.30 0.23
CA VAL A 159 8.64 2.23 -0.50
C VAL A 159 7.43 2.07 0.41
N LEU A 160 7.59 1.44 1.58
CA LEU A 160 6.49 1.24 2.53
C LEU A 160 5.92 2.58 3.04
N PRO A 161 6.76 3.53 3.53
CA PRO A 161 6.27 4.86 3.90
C PRO A 161 5.61 5.63 2.75
N VAL A 162 6.14 5.51 1.53
CA VAL A 162 5.63 6.26 0.35
C VAL A 162 4.21 5.81 -0.01
N ILE A 163 3.98 4.50 -0.11
CA ILE A 163 2.66 3.95 -0.45
C ILE A 163 1.64 4.19 0.67
N PHE A 164 2.08 4.09 1.92
CA PHE A 164 1.23 4.44 3.06
C PHE A 164 0.80 5.92 2.99
N THR A 165 1.75 6.81 2.75
CA THR A 165 1.49 8.26 2.62
C THR A 165 0.53 8.55 1.47
N HIS A 166 0.74 7.93 0.30
CA HIS A 166 -0.20 8.03 -0.83
C HIS A 166 -1.63 7.64 -0.43
N SER A 167 -1.77 6.49 0.25
CA SER A 167 -3.07 5.97 0.66
C SER A 167 -3.80 6.93 1.62
N VAL A 168 -3.07 7.50 2.59
CA VAL A 168 -3.62 8.47 3.55
C VAL A 168 -4.02 9.77 2.85
N ILE A 169 -3.16 10.32 1.99
CA ILE A 169 -3.45 11.58 1.27
C ILE A 169 -4.65 11.41 0.33
N LYS A 170 -4.75 10.27 -0.35
CA LYS A 170 -5.89 9.97 -1.23
C LYS A 170 -7.19 9.75 -0.44
N LEU A 171 -7.14 8.99 0.65
CA LEU A 171 -8.32 8.70 1.48
C LEU A 171 -8.88 9.95 2.16
N SER A 172 -8.01 10.86 2.58
CA SER A 172 -8.39 12.15 3.18
C SER A 172 -8.95 13.15 2.17
N GLY A 173 -8.89 12.85 0.86
CA GLY A 173 -9.33 13.77 -0.20
C GLY A 173 -8.40 14.96 -0.40
N ILE A 174 -7.22 14.97 0.24
CA ILE A 174 -6.22 16.02 0.10
C ILE A 174 -5.60 16.00 -1.30
N SER A 175 -5.50 14.83 -1.94
CA SER A 175 -5.00 14.70 -3.31
C SER A 175 -5.95 13.87 -4.15
N ASP A 176 -6.11 14.31 -5.39
CA ASP A 176 -6.87 13.60 -6.40
C ASP A 176 -5.92 13.32 -7.57
N PHE A 177 -5.33 12.11 -7.58
CA PHE A 177 -4.37 11.64 -8.58
C PHE A 177 -5.03 11.27 -9.92
N LYS A 178 -6.07 12.02 -10.30
CA LYS A 178 -6.81 11.93 -11.54
C LYS A 178 -6.60 13.19 -12.35
N ILE A 179 -6.67 13.04 -13.67
CA ILE A 179 -6.58 14.17 -14.59
C ILE A 179 -7.95 14.81 -14.64
N HIS A 180 -7.99 16.11 -14.38
CA HIS A 180 -9.17 16.94 -14.42
C HIS A 180 -8.92 18.14 -15.33
N SER A 181 -9.98 18.71 -15.89
CA SER A 181 -9.87 20.00 -16.57
C SER A 181 -10.22 21.12 -15.60
N TYR A 182 -9.39 22.15 -15.55
CA TYR A 182 -9.55 23.30 -14.68
C TYR A 182 -9.71 24.56 -15.52
N ILE A 183 -10.73 25.36 -15.20
CA ILE A 183 -10.97 26.67 -15.82
C ILE A 183 -10.38 27.74 -14.91
N ILE A 184 -9.51 28.57 -15.48
CA ILE A 184 -8.80 29.63 -14.78
C ILE A 184 -9.08 30.95 -15.49
N LYS A 185 -9.29 32.01 -14.70
CA LYS A 185 -9.51 33.36 -15.21
C LYS A 185 -8.17 34.05 -15.45
N THR A 186 -7.98 34.61 -16.65
CA THR A 186 -6.71 35.24 -17.06
C THR A 186 -6.33 36.43 -16.17
N SER A 187 -7.32 37.14 -15.60
CA SER A 187 -7.08 38.28 -14.70
C SER A 187 -6.47 37.90 -13.34
N GLU A 188 -6.66 36.66 -12.88
CA GLU A 188 -6.20 36.21 -11.56
C GLU A 188 -4.88 35.45 -11.67
N TYR A 189 -4.76 34.59 -12.68
CA TYR A 189 -3.54 33.85 -13.00
C TYR A 189 -3.21 34.03 -14.48
N PRO A 190 -2.17 34.82 -14.80
CA PRO A 190 -1.71 35.02 -16.16
C PRO A 190 -1.36 33.70 -16.87
N GLU A 191 -1.56 33.66 -18.18
CA GLU A 191 -1.34 32.45 -18.98
C GLU A 191 0.14 32.03 -19.03
N GLU A 192 1.06 32.95 -18.73
CA GLU A 192 2.50 32.71 -18.71
C GLU A 192 2.91 31.64 -17.69
N PHE A 193 2.16 31.51 -16.59
CA PHE A 193 2.38 30.44 -15.59
C PHE A 193 2.17 29.04 -16.16
N PHE A 194 1.41 28.92 -17.25
CA PHE A 194 1.07 27.66 -17.92
C PHE A 194 1.57 27.64 -19.38
N SER A 195 2.60 28.43 -19.68
CA SER A 195 3.16 28.55 -21.04
C SER A 195 4.11 27.42 -21.41
N ASN A 196 4.62 26.66 -20.44
CA ASN A 196 5.47 25.51 -20.70
C ASN A 196 4.71 24.42 -21.48
N ALA A 197 5.39 23.75 -22.42
CA ALA A 197 4.84 22.69 -23.26
C ALA A 197 4.28 21.48 -22.48
N ALA A 198 4.67 21.33 -21.20
CA ALA A 198 4.10 20.34 -20.30
C ALA A 198 2.59 20.55 -20.02
N TRP A 199 2.09 21.77 -20.23
CA TRP A 199 0.70 22.13 -19.96
C TRP A 199 -0.16 22.07 -21.23
N ASP A 200 -1.20 21.23 -21.21
CA ASP A 200 -2.22 21.15 -22.25
C ASP A 200 -3.26 22.26 -22.07
N LYS A 201 -2.88 23.48 -22.50
CA LYS A 201 -3.71 24.69 -22.40
C LYS A 201 -4.64 24.82 -23.60
N LYS A 202 -5.92 25.09 -23.33
CA LYS A 202 -6.93 25.43 -24.36
C LYS A 202 -7.65 26.72 -23.99
N ASN A 203 -7.62 27.69 -24.88
CA ASN A 203 -8.31 28.96 -24.69
C ASN A 203 -9.82 28.75 -24.90
N ILE A 204 -10.63 29.09 -23.89
CA ILE A 204 -12.10 29.00 -23.98
C ILE A 204 -12.65 30.32 -24.52
N LYS A 205 -12.19 31.44 -23.91
CA LYS A 205 -12.46 32.80 -24.35
C LYS A 205 -11.15 33.58 -24.25
N PRO A 206 -10.52 33.94 -25.38
CA PRO A 206 -9.25 34.66 -25.37
C PRO A 206 -9.34 35.91 -24.49
N GLY A 207 -8.42 36.07 -23.54
CA GLY A 207 -8.35 37.20 -22.61
C GLY A 207 -9.21 37.08 -21.34
N ASP A 208 -10.20 36.19 -21.30
CA ASP A 208 -11.08 36.02 -20.14
C ASP A 208 -10.80 34.72 -19.38
N TYR A 209 -10.83 33.58 -20.09
CA TYR A 209 -10.71 32.25 -19.49
C TYR A 209 -9.94 31.28 -20.39
N TYR A 210 -9.07 30.52 -19.76
CA TYR A 210 -8.42 29.36 -20.36
C TYR A 210 -8.69 28.11 -19.53
N SER A 211 -8.51 26.95 -20.16
CA SER A 211 -8.56 25.66 -19.50
C SER A 211 -7.20 24.98 -19.56
N VAL A 212 -6.87 24.27 -18.49
CA VAL A 212 -5.71 23.40 -18.40
C VAL A 212 -6.13 22.02 -17.94
N GLN A 213 -5.57 20.98 -18.55
CA GLN A 213 -5.67 19.63 -18.01
C GLN A 213 -4.55 19.39 -17.00
N ALA A 214 -4.91 19.10 -15.77
CA ALA A 214 -3.98 19.04 -14.65
C ALA A 214 -4.40 17.99 -13.62
N VAL A 215 -3.48 17.70 -12.71
CA VAL A 215 -3.68 16.81 -11.58
C VAL A 215 -3.58 17.62 -10.31
N SER A 216 -4.51 17.42 -9.37
CA SER A 216 -4.45 18.07 -8.06
C SER A 216 -3.60 17.23 -7.13
N MET A 217 -2.32 17.59 -7.02
CA MET A 217 -1.38 16.86 -6.15
C MET A 217 -1.62 17.15 -4.68
N PHE A 218 -2.09 18.35 -4.34
CA PHE A 218 -2.38 18.74 -2.97
C PHE A 218 -3.46 19.82 -2.94
N THR A 219 -4.48 19.63 -2.10
CA THR A 219 -5.63 20.52 -1.95
C THR A 219 -5.80 20.90 -0.49
N THR A 220 -5.95 22.19 -0.26
CA THR A 220 -6.37 22.78 1.01
C THR A 220 -7.58 23.67 0.76
N ASN A 221 -8.16 24.21 1.83
CA ASN A 221 -9.23 25.20 1.70
C ASN A 221 -8.77 26.52 1.05
N GLN A 222 -7.46 26.79 1.01
CA GLN A 222 -6.90 28.05 0.52
C GLN A 222 -6.30 27.93 -0.87
N PHE A 223 -5.59 26.84 -1.15
CA PHE A 223 -4.92 26.64 -2.42
C PHE A 223 -4.97 25.18 -2.88
N ILE A 224 -4.86 25.02 -4.19
CA ILE A 224 -4.74 23.76 -4.91
C ILE A 224 -3.41 23.80 -5.65
N LEU A 225 -2.57 22.80 -5.42
CA LEU A 225 -1.34 22.59 -6.17
C LEU A 225 -1.66 21.79 -7.43
N LEU A 226 -1.74 22.50 -8.56
CA LEU A 226 -1.95 21.90 -9.86
C LEU A 226 -0.61 21.49 -10.47
N CYS A 227 -0.56 20.28 -11.02
CA CYS A 227 0.60 19.76 -11.71
C CYS A 227 0.25 19.28 -13.13
N PRO A 228 1.21 19.29 -14.07
CA PRO A 228 1.04 18.74 -15.41
C PRO A 228 0.57 17.28 -15.37
N LYS A 229 -0.18 16.83 -16.39
CA LYS A 229 -0.73 15.46 -16.46
C LYS A 229 0.34 14.36 -16.38
N ASP A 230 1.54 14.64 -16.89
CA ASP A 230 2.62 13.65 -16.98
C ASP A 230 3.26 13.33 -15.62
N ILE A 231 3.05 14.17 -14.60
CA ILE A 231 3.56 13.95 -13.25
C ILE A 231 3.07 12.62 -12.65
N ILE A 232 1.88 12.13 -13.04
CA ILE A 232 1.34 10.85 -12.55
C ILE A 232 2.27 9.69 -12.91
N LYS A 233 2.88 9.73 -14.10
CA LYS A 233 3.81 8.70 -14.55
C LYS A 233 5.03 8.67 -13.64
N PHE A 234 5.70 9.81 -13.46
CA PHE A 234 6.89 9.93 -12.60
C PHE A 234 6.57 9.63 -11.13
N TYR A 235 5.36 10.00 -10.68
CA TYR A 235 4.89 9.69 -9.34
C TYR A 235 4.72 8.18 -9.13
N ARG A 236 4.15 7.45 -10.10
CA ARG A 236 4.08 5.98 -10.04
C ARG A 236 5.45 5.32 -10.17
N GLU A 237 6.33 5.86 -11.01
CA GLU A 237 7.71 5.37 -11.11
C GLU A 237 8.47 5.53 -9.80
N SER A 238 8.22 6.61 -9.04
CA SER A 238 8.84 6.83 -7.72
C SER A 238 8.46 5.81 -6.65
N TRP A 239 7.42 5.00 -6.90
CA TRP A 239 7.06 3.88 -6.03
C TRP A 239 7.88 2.64 -6.32
N LYS A 240 8.48 2.56 -7.51
CA LYS A 240 9.37 1.46 -7.86
C LYS A 240 10.69 1.62 -7.12
N PHE A 241 11.27 0.49 -6.74
CA PHE A 241 12.56 0.45 -6.08
C PHE A 241 13.36 -0.75 -6.55
N GLU A 242 14.66 -0.66 -6.36
CA GLU A 242 15.59 -1.76 -6.57
C GLU A 242 16.26 -2.09 -5.23
N LEU A 243 16.26 -3.37 -4.86
CA LEU A 243 16.80 -3.82 -3.58
C LEU A 243 18.28 -3.47 -3.49
N LEU A 244 18.68 -2.84 -2.38
CA LEU A 244 20.07 -2.45 -2.10
C LEU A 244 20.70 -1.48 -3.12
N ASN A 245 19.92 -0.90 -4.03
CA ASN A 245 20.37 0.12 -4.97
C ASN A 245 19.79 1.49 -4.62
N VAL A 246 20.45 2.18 -3.68
CA VAL A 246 20.03 3.49 -3.19
C VAL A 246 20.07 4.55 -4.30
N ASP A 247 20.98 4.43 -5.27
CA ASP A 247 21.11 5.38 -6.37
C ASP A 247 19.90 5.33 -7.32
N PHE A 248 19.33 4.14 -7.55
CA PHE A 248 18.09 3.99 -8.32
C PHE A 248 16.94 4.74 -7.64
N ASP A 249 16.79 4.56 -6.32
CA ASP A 249 15.74 5.21 -5.54
C ASP A 249 15.91 6.74 -5.52
N ILE A 250 17.14 7.24 -5.35
CA ILE A 250 17.46 8.67 -5.39
C ILE A 250 17.15 9.26 -6.77
N ASN A 251 17.60 8.60 -7.84
CA ASN A 251 17.41 9.10 -9.20
C ASN A 251 15.93 9.17 -9.58
N THR A 252 15.13 8.18 -9.19
CA THR A 252 13.70 8.16 -9.50
C THR A 252 12.95 9.25 -8.75
N ARG A 253 13.33 9.53 -7.50
CA ARG A 253 12.78 10.66 -6.72
C ARG A 253 13.20 12.01 -7.27
N LYS A 254 14.44 12.14 -7.74
CA LYS A 254 14.94 13.37 -8.35
C LYS A 254 14.16 13.73 -9.61
N LYS A 255 13.87 12.74 -10.47
CA LYS A 255 13.00 12.94 -11.65
C LYS A 255 11.61 13.44 -11.27
N LEU A 256 11.00 12.86 -10.23
CA LEU A 256 9.72 13.35 -9.71
C LEU A 256 9.83 14.80 -9.21
N GLN A 257 10.92 15.16 -8.52
CA GLN A 257 11.15 16.51 -8.02
C GLN A 257 11.31 17.54 -9.16
N GLU A 258 12.03 17.17 -10.22
CA GLU A 258 12.20 18.00 -11.42
C GLU A 258 10.86 18.27 -12.09
N GLU A 259 10.00 17.26 -12.23
CA GLU A 259 8.65 17.43 -12.79
C GLU A 259 7.70 18.18 -11.85
N ALA A 260 7.86 18.00 -10.54
CA ALA A 260 7.09 18.74 -9.53
C ALA A 260 7.44 20.23 -9.49
N ALA A 261 8.61 20.63 -10.01
CA ALA A 261 8.99 22.04 -10.12
C ALA A 261 8.08 22.83 -11.08
N TYR A 262 7.39 22.15 -11.99
CA TYR A 262 6.42 22.76 -12.89
C TYR A 262 5.02 22.89 -12.27
N CYS A 263 4.80 22.40 -11.05
CA CYS A 263 3.52 22.56 -10.37
C CYS A 263 3.29 24.01 -9.93
N VAL A 264 2.05 24.48 -10.08
CA VAL A 264 1.66 25.85 -9.75
C VAL A 264 0.66 25.84 -8.60
N PRO A 265 0.93 26.57 -7.50
CA PRO A 265 -0.05 26.78 -6.45
C PRO A 265 -1.08 27.83 -6.91
N ILE A 266 -2.35 27.45 -6.91
CA ILE A 266 -3.46 28.30 -7.32
C ILE A 266 -4.44 28.44 -6.16
N SER A 267 -5.04 29.62 -5.97
CA SER A 267 -6.12 29.78 -4.99
C SER A 267 -7.28 28.84 -5.30
N ALA A 268 -7.83 28.19 -4.28
CA ALA A 268 -8.95 27.26 -4.45
C ALA A 268 -10.22 27.95 -4.98
N ILE A 269 -10.34 29.26 -4.78
CA ILE A 269 -11.50 30.08 -5.18
C ILE A 269 -11.39 30.52 -6.65
N SER A 270 -10.17 30.69 -7.15
CA SER A 270 -9.87 31.21 -8.50
C SER A 270 -9.96 30.16 -9.60
N VAL A 271 -10.15 28.89 -9.23
CA VAL A 271 -10.14 27.77 -10.16
C VAL A 271 -11.40 26.94 -10.02
N LYS A 272 -12.00 26.57 -11.16
CA LYS A 272 -13.16 25.67 -11.19
C LYS A 272 -12.79 24.38 -11.88
N ARG A 273 -12.95 23.25 -11.18
CA ARG A 273 -12.88 21.92 -11.78
C ARG A 273 -14.08 21.74 -12.71
N TRP A 274 -13.82 21.29 -13.92
CA TRP A 274 -14.83 21.12 -14.97
C TRP A 274 -14.54 19.86 -15.78
N ASP A 275 -15.09 18.71 -15.37
CA ASP A 275 -14.77 17.41 -15.99
C ASP A 275 -15.67 17.05 -17.19
N MET A 276 -16.64 17.90 -17.52
CA MET A 276 -17.48 17.73 -18.69
C MET A 276 -16.83 18.37 -19.93
N PRO A 277 -16.94 17.77 -21.12
CA PRO A 277 -16.50 18.45 -22.34
C PRO A 277 -17.29 19.75 -22.50
N LEU A 278 -16.58 20.88 -22.54
CA LEU A 278 -17.19 22.18 -22.82
C LEU A 278 -17.80 22.12 -24.22
N GLN A 279 -19.11 22.35 -24.33
CA GLN A 279 -19.80 22.38 -25.62
C GLN A 279 -19.11 23.39 -26.54
N GLY A 280 -18.39 22.88 -27.55
CA GLY A 280 -17.59 23.67 -28.49
C GLY A 280 -16.30 22.99 -28.93
N SER A 281 -15.72 22.09 -28.14
CA SER A 281 -14.59 21.26 -28.57
C SER A 281 -15.10 19.95 -29.19
N LYS A 282 -15.33 19.97 -30.52
CA LYS A 282 -15.40 18.70 -31.26
C LYS A 282 -14.11 17.91 -30.98
N PRO A 283 -14.18 16.61 -30.67
CA PRO A 283 -13.00 15.77 -30.72
C PRO A 283 -12.53 15.74 -32.19
N SER A 284 -11.30 16.21 -32.43
CA SER A 284 -10.61 15.91 -33.69
C SER A 284 -10.33 14.41 -33.69
N SER A 285 -11.01 13.73 -34.60
CA SER A 285 -10.79 12.34 -35.03
C SER A 285 -9.32 12.04 -35.32
#